data_AF-A0A7E5VGQ5-F1
#
_entry.id   AF-A0A7E5VGQ5-F1
#
_cell.length_a   1.000
_cell.length_b   1.000
_cell.length_c   1.000
_cell.angle_alpha   90.00
_cell.angle_beta   90.00
_cell.angle_gamma   90.00
#
_symmetry.space_group_name_H-M   'P 1'
#
loop_
_entity.id
_entity.type
_entity.pdbx_description
1 polymer ?
#
loop_
_entity_poly.entity_id
_entity_poly.type
_entity_poly.pdbx_seq_one_letter_code
_entity_poly.pdbx_strand_id
1 'polypeptide(L)'
;MAGQKSSSCSRVFVAESLMPRFIELLAQVVQSLVVCHPLDYRCFMSAVVSQDAYDKACGVLQRAGADPGVRRVCGGRADPEVGYFVEPTVYVVREPAHELLCNEIRGPLLTVCSFPDNDPDSLVWAMAQSPYATSGSIFARDREWTRWAVSALRDLSATLYVNDRCSEELPGQQSVGGTRKSSSGGAKAGSISYLLQFATERSLRESLSASTDVTYSYMDEMPPSYMVK
;
A
#
# COMPACT_ATOMS: atom_id res chain seq x y z
N MET A 1 -7.35 0.22 16.01
CA MET A 1 -5.98 0.77 15.78
C MET A 1 -6.11 2.08 15.01
N ALA A 2 -5.56 3.18 15.51
CA ALA A 2 -5.75 4.56 15.02
C ALA A 2 -5.01 4.91 13.70
N GLY A 3 -5.14 4.11 12.64
CA GLY A 3 -4.47 4.38 11.36
C GLY A 3 -2.93 4.23 11.39
N GLN A 4 -2.41 3.48 12.38
CA GLN A 4 -0.97 3.30 12.62
C GLN A 4 -0.41 1.99 12.04
N LYS A 5 -1.13 1.35 11.10
CA LYS A 5 -0.58 0.26 10.28
C LYS A 5 0.07 0.82 9.03
N SER A 6 1.12 0.19 8.53
CA SER A 6 1.75 0.52 7.24
C SER A 6 0.82 0.28 6.03
N SER A 7 -0.21 -0.56 6.19
CA SER A 7 -1.26 -0.82 5.20
C SER A 7 -2.57 -0.03 5.47
N SER A 8 -2.56 0.92 6.41
CA SER A 8 -3.76 1.73 6.69
C SER A 8 -4.15 2.56 5.47
N CYS A 9 -5.44 2.55 5.12
CA CYS A 9 -5.96 3.42 4.08
C CYS A 9 -5.94 4.88 4.56
N SER A 10 -5.05 5.70 3.98
CA SER A 10 -4.99 7.15 4.23
C SER A 10 -5.65 7.97 3.12
N ARG A 11 -5.88 7.36 1.94
CA ARG A 11 -6.41 8.02 0.75
C ARG A 11 -7.42 7.16 0.00
N VAL A 12 -8.48 7.80 -0.49
CA VAL A 12 -9.55 7.17 -1.29
C VAL A 12 -9.81 8.02 -2.53
N PHE A 13 -9.85 7.38 -3.68
CA PHE A 13 -10.29 7.98 -4.94
C PHE A 13 -11.69 7.48 -5.27
N VAL A 14 -12.63 8.39 -5.55
CA VAL A 14 -14.04 8.08 -5.77
C VAL A 14 -14.50 8.72 -7.07
N ALA A 15 -15.29 8.00 -7.88
CA ALA A 15 -15.89 8.57 -9.07
C ALA A 15 -16.80 9.76 -8.68
N GLU A 16 -16.77 10.84 -9.47
CA GLU A 16 -17.52 12.07 -9.18
C GLU A 16 -19.02 11.81 -8.96
N SER A 17 -19.62 10.94 -9.77
CA SER A 17 -21.03 10.56 -9.64
C SER A 17 -21.40 9.95 -8.28
N LEU A 18 -20.45 9.31 -7.60
CA LEU A 18 -20.65 8.63 -6.32
C LEU A 18 -20.25 9.49 -5.12
N MET A 19 -19.49 10.55 -5.33
CA MET A 19 -18.88 11.36 -4.27
C MET A 19 -19.88 11.87 -3.22
N PRO A 20 -21.04 12.47 -3.58
CA PRO A 20 -21.95 13.02 -2.57
C PRO A 20 -22.46 11.95 -1.61
N ARG A 21 -22.91 10.80 -2.16
CA ARG A 21 -23.43 9.70 -1.37
C ARG A 21 -22.35 9.00 -0.56
N PHE A 22 -21.16 8.84 -1.14
CA PHE A 22 -20.02 8.23 -0.47
C PHE A 22 -19.62 9.03 0.77
N ILE A 23 -19.46 10.36 0.64
CA ILE A 23 -19.06 11.22 1.76
C ILE A 23 -20.10 11.24 2.87
N GLU A 24 -21.38 11.28 2.52
CA GLU A 24 -22.47 11.25 3.50
C GLU A 24 -22.42 9.97 4.35
N LEU A 25 -22.35 8.80 3.70
CA LEU A 25 -22.27 7.51 4.39
C LEU A 25 -20.99 7.37 5.19
N LEU A 26 -19.86 7.80 4.63
CA LEU A 26 -18.57 7.77 5.31
C LEU A 26 -18.60 8.62 6.58
N ALA A 27 -19.15 9.84 6.51
CA ALA A 27 -19.27 10.71 7.67
C ALA A 27 -20.13 10.10 8.77
N GLN A 28 -21.28 9.51 8.41
CA GLN A 28 -22.17 8.82 9.35
C GLN A 28 -21.46 7.68 10.07
N VAL A 29 -20.74 6.82 9.32
CA VAL A 29 -19.99 5.71 9.91
C VAL A 29 -18.87 6.22 10.81
N VAL A 30 -18.07 7.18 10.34
CA VAL A 30 -16.92 7.70 11.10
C VAL A 30 -17.37 8.36 12.41
N GLN A 31 -18.46 9.12 12.39
CA GLN A 31 -19.01 9.76 13.59
C GLN A 31 -19.60 8.75 14.59
N SER A 32 -19.96 7.55 14.14
CA SER A 32 -20.44 6.48 15.02
C SER A 32 -19.31 5.73 15.75
N LEU A 33 -18.04 5.94 15.36
CA LEU A 33 -16.91 5.23 15.92
C LEU A 33 -16.62 5.68 17.35
N VAL A 34 -16.50 4.72 18.26
CA VAL A 34 -16.17 4.98 19.66
C VAL A 34 -14.66 5.04 19.84
N VAL A 35 -14.16 6.22 20.21
CA VAL A 35 -12.75 6.45 20.55
C VAL A 35 -12.61 6.52 22.07
N CYS A 36 -11.95 5.53 22.67
CA CYS A 36 -11.80 5.48 24.14
C CYS A 36 -10.65 4.57 24.58
N HIS A 37 -10.53 4.35 25.89
CA HIS A 37 -9.54 3.46 26.48
C HIS A 37 -9.62 2.04 25.91
N PRO A 38 -8.50 1.37 25.59
CA PRO A 38 -8.52 0.09 24.86
C PRO A 38 -9.06 -1.09 25.68
N LEU A 39 -9.24 -0.92 27.00
CA LEU A 39 -9.88 -1.93 27.87
C LEU A 39 -11.41 -1.84 27.88
N ASP A 40 -12.00 -0.79 27.32
CA ASP A 40 -13.45 -0.75 27.07
C ASP A 40 -13.76 -1.57 25.82
N TYR A 41 -14.61 -2.59 25.92
CA TYR A 41 -14.96 -3.48 24.81
C TYR A 41 -15.70 -2.77 23.67
N ARG A 42 -16.23 -1.57 23.91
CA ARG A 42 -16.86 -0.72 22.89
C ARG A 42 -15.84 0.08 22.09
N CYS A 43 -14.59 0.13 22.53
CA CYS A 43 -13.50 0.86 21.89
C CYS A 43 -13.27 0.34 20.46
N PHE A 44 -13.56 1.18 19.46
CA PHE A 44 -13.16 0.90 18.08
C PHE A 44 -11.68 1.27 17.86
N MET A 45 -11.26 2.40 18.43
CA MET A 45 -9.87 2.83 18.41
C MET A 45 -9.49 3.63 19.65
N SER A 46 -8.20 3.58 19.97
CA SER A 46 -7.61 4.30 21.10
C SER A 46 -6.62 5.37 20.60
N ALA A 47 -5.90 5.99 21.53
CA ALA A 47 -4.85 6.97 21.30
C ALA A 47 -3.78 6.52 20.29
N VAL A 48 -3.09 7.51 19.71
CA VAL A 48 -1.86 7.27 18.94
C VAL A 48 -0.70 6.89 19.86
N VAL A 49 0.35 6.31 19.28
CA VAL A 49 1.38 5.56 20.04
C VAL A 49 2.26 6.45 20.93
N SER A 50 2.46 7.71 20.55
CA SER A 50 3.39 8.63 21.24
C SER A 50 3.02 10.09 21.03
N GLN A 51 3.65 10.96 21.81
CA GLN A 51 3.55 12.41 21.67
C GLN A 51 4.00 12.88 20.27
N ASP A 52 5.11 12.36 19.74
CA ASP A 52 5.56 12.72 18.38
C ASP A 52 4.51 12.38 17.31
N ALA A 53 3.80 11.25 17.46
CA ALA A 53 2.73 10.88 16.55
C ALA A 53 1.52 11.81 16.70
N TYR A 54 1.21 12.20 17.93
CA TYR A 54 0.17 13.17 18.27
C TYR A 54 0.46 14.53 17.67
N ASP A 55 1.64 15.08 17.92
CA ASP A 55 2.07 16.40 17.45
C ASP A 55 2.06 16.47 15.92
N LYS A 56 2.51 15.40 15.24
CA LYS A 56 2.41 15.27 13.78
C LYS A 56 0.96 15.30 13.31
N ALA A 57 0.08 14.52 13.94
CA ALA A 57 -1.34 14.49 13.59
C ALA A 57 -1.99 15.87 13.81
N CYS A 58 -1.75 16.50 14.96
CA CYS A 58 -2.22 17.85 15.28
C CYS A 58 -1.72 18.89 14.29
N GLY A 59 -0.44 18.82 13.89
CA GLY A 59 0.13 19.70 12.87
C GLY A 59 -0.57 19.54 11.51
N VAL A 60 -0.95 18.32 11.13
CA VAL A 60 -1.75 18.07 9.92
C VAL A 60 -3.16 18.62 10.06
N LEU A 61 -3.83 18.39 11.20
CA LEU A 61 -5.16 18.94 11.47
C LEU A 61 -5.19 20.47 11.38
N GLN A 62 -4.16 21.13 11.92
CA GLN A 62 -4.03 22.57 11.89
C GLN A 62 -3.80 23.10 10.47
N ARG A 63 -2.85 22.53 9.71
CA ARG A 63 -2.59 22.95 8.32
C ARG A 63 -3.80 22.72 7.42
N ALA A 64 -4.42 21.54 7.50
CA ALA A 64 -5.61 21.20 6.75
C ALA A 64 -6.80 22.11 7.09
N GLY A 65 -6.93 22.55 8.34
CA GLY A 65 -7.97 23.49 8.76
C GLY A 65 -7.76 24.92 8.26
N ALA A 66 -6.52 25.30 7.91
CA ALA A 66 -6.17 26.61 7.38
C ALA A 66 -6.15 26.65 5.84
N ASP A 67 -6.21 25.49 5.18
CA ASP A 67 -6.11 25.38 3.73
C ASP A 67 -7.49 25.52 3.05
N PRO A 68 -7.71 26.55 2.21
CA PRO A 68 -8.99 26.75 1.52
C PRO A 68 -9.29 25.66 0.47
N GLY A 69 -8.29 24.90 0.02
CA GLY A 69 -8.43 23.77 -0.89
C GLY A 69 -8.86 22.47 -0.20
N VAL A 70 -8.94 22.46 1.14
CA VAL A 70 -9.29 21.30 1.95
C VAL A 70 -10.65 21.50 2.59
N ARG A 71 -11.56 20.55 2.38
CA ARG A 71 -12.85 20.51 3.05
C ARG A 71 -12.85 19.43 4.13
N ARG A 72 -12.97 19.83 5.40
CA ARG A 72 -13.21 18.88 6.50
C ARG A 72 -14.67 18.40 6.48
N VAL A 73 -14.86 17.08 6.45
CA VAL A 73 -16.18 16.44 6.47
C VAL A 73 -16.65 16.19 7.89
N CYS A 74 -15.79 15.56 8.70
CA CYS A 74 -16.07 15.21 10.10
C CYS A 74 -14.75 15.08 10.87
N GLY A 75 -14.87 15.06 12.20
CA GLY A 75 -13.74 14.95 13.12
C GLY A 75 -12.95 16.25 13.26
N GLY A 76 -11.65 16.10 13.48
CA GLY A 76 -10.69 17.20 13.58
C GLY A 76 -10.38 17.65 15.00
N ARG A 77 -10.81 16.90 16.02
CA ARG A 77 -10.42 17.14 17.42
C ARG A 77 -9.23 16.26 17.80
N ALA A 78 -8.41 16.77 18.71
CA ALA A 78 -7.35 16.04 19.36
C ALA A 78 -7.29 16.49 20.82
N ASP A 79 -7.07 15.55 21.73
CA ASP A 79 -7.06 15.78 23.16
C ASP A 79 -5.90 14.98 23.78
N PRO A 80 -4.90 15.64 24.40
CA PRO A 80 -3.78 14.97 25.03
C PRO A 80 -3.96 14.77 26.56
N GLU A 81 -5.08 15.19 27.16
CA GLU A 81 -5.22 15.30 28.64
C GLU A 81 -5.02 13.95 29.36
N VAL A 82 -5.66 12.91 28.85
CA VAL A 82 -5.66 11.55 29.44
C VAL A 82 -4.89 10.52 28.61
N GLY A 83 -4.35 10.96 27.48
CA GLY A 83 -3.67 10.14 26.49
C GLY A 83 -3.68 10.84 25.14
N TYR A 84 -2.87 10.38 24.19
CA TYR A 84 -2.72 11.02 22.89
C TYR A 84 -3.89 10.72 21.93
N PHE A 85 -5.09 11.21 22.24
CA PHE A 85 -6.29 10.90 21.47
C PHE A 85 -6.46 11.84 20.28
N VAL A 86 -6.66 11.26 19.10
CA VAL A 86 -6.96 11.99 17.87
C VAL A 86 -8.25 11.42 17.30
N GLU A 87 -9.21 12.28 17.01
CA GLU A 87 -10.50 11.89 16.45
C GLU A 87 -10.33 11.43 14.98
N PRO A 88 -11.00 10.34 14.56
CA PRO A 88 -11.17 10.00 13.15
C PRO A 88 -11.60 11.19 12.31
N THR A 89 -10.75 11.61 11.39
CA THR A 89 -10.96 12.82 10.61
C THR A 89 -10.99 12.51 9.13
N VAL A 90 -12.01 13.03 8.45
CA VAL A 90 -12.17 12.86 7.00
C VAL A 90 -12.04 14.22 6.31
N TYR A 91 -11.16 14.29 5.33
CA TYR A 91 -10.95 15.43 4.46
C TYR A 91 -11.35 15.11 3.03
N VAL A 92 -11.81 16.13 2.31
CA VAL A 92 -11.94 16.10 0.85
C VAL A 92 -11.03 17.15 0.27
N VAL A 93 -10.25 16.77 -0.74
CA VAL A 93 -9.39 17.65 -1.51
C VAL A 93 -9.71 17.51 -2.99
N ARG A 94 -9.41 18.56 -3.78
CA ARG A 94 -9.59 18.54 -5.23
C ARG A 94 -8.32 18.23 -6.01
N GLU A 95 -7.17 18.61 -5.45
CA GLU A 95 -5.86 18.47 -6.10
C GLU A 95 -5.24 17.10 -5.77
N PRO A 96 -5.05 16.20 -6.75
CA PRO A 96 -4.42 14.90 -6.51
C PRO A 96 -2.99 14.96 -5.96
N ALA A 97 -2.24 16.03 -6.27
CA ALA A 97 -0.88 16.23 -5.77
C ALA A 97 -0.81 16.79 -4.33
N HIS A 98 -1.96 17.01 -3.68
CA HIS A 98 -2.03 17.61 -2.36
C HIS A 98 -1.29 16.79 -1.28
N GLU A 99 -0.68 17.46 -0.29
CA GLU A 99 0.16 16.81 0.72
C GLU A 99 -0.57 15.69 1.47
N LEU A 100 -1.87 15.88 1.74
CA LEU A 100 -2.76 14.91 2.41
C LEU A 100 -2.99 13.61 1.62
N LEU A 101 -2.70 13.58 0.31
CA LEU A 101 -2.77 12.38 -0.53
C LEU A 101 -1.39 11.76 -0.78
N CYS A 102 -0.33 12.55 -0.70
CA CYS A 102 1.01 12.14 -1.07
C CYS A 102 1.86 11.67 0.12
N ASN A 103 1.66 12.27 1.30
CA ASN A 103 2.46 12.03 2.49
C ASN A 103 1.84 10.99 3.43
N GLU A 104 2.68 10.19 4.08
CA GLU A 104 2.25 9.21 5.08
C GLU A 104 2.09 9.90 6.46
N ILE A 105 0.84 10.04 6.92
CA ILE A 105 0.53 10.74 8.19
C ILE A 105 0.62 9.82 9.42
N ARG A 106 0.34 8.51 9.24
CA ARG A 106 0.27 7.48 10.31
C ARG A 106 -0.61 7.88 11.50
N GLY A 107 -1.82 8.32 11.20
CA GLY A 107 -2.86 8.65 12.18
C GLY A 107 -4.25 8.38 11.62
N PRO A 108 -5.32 8.63 12.40
CA PRO A 108 -6.70 8.38 11.99
C PRO A 108 -7.24 9.48 11.06
N LEU A 109 -6.49 9.80 10.00
CA LEU A 109 -6.83 10.81 9.01
C LEU A 109 -7.03 10.13 7.64
N LEU A 110 -8.18 10.39 7.02
CA LEU A 110 -8.55 9.87 5.72
C LEU A 110 -8.81 11.03 4.76
N THR A 111 -8.17 10.99 3.60
CA THR A 111 -8.33 12.00 2.55
C THR A 111 -9.06 11.40 1.36
N VAL A 112 -10.10 12.06 0.87
CA VAL A 112 -10.88 11.63 -0.28
C VAL A 112 -10.69 12.61 -1.43
N CYS A 113 -10.45 12.09 -2.63
CA CYS A 113 -10.35 12.86 -3.86
C CYS A 113 -11.32 12.28 -4.90
N SER A 114 -11.96 13.13 -5.71
CA SER A 114 -12.75 12.66 -6.84
C SER A 114 -11.91 12.46 -8.09
N PHE A 115 -12.40 11.63 -9.00
CA PHE A 115 -11.95 11.60 -10.40
C PHE A 115 -13.17 11.52 -11.33
N PRO A 116 -13.09 12.07 -12.57
CA PRO A 116 -14.21 12.05 -13.51
C PRO A 116 -14.57 10.61 -13.93
N ASP A 117 -15.86 10.28 -13.93
CA ASP A 117 -16.34 8.94 -14.29
C ASP A 117 -15.91 8.46 -15.68
N ASN A 118 -15.71 9.38 -16.62
CA ASN A 118 -15.34 9.13 -18.01
C ASN A 118 -13.84 9.24 -18.31
N ASP A 119 -13.01 9.56 -17.31
CA ASP A 119 -11.56 9.70 -17.46
C ASP A 119 -10.83 8.80 -16.46
N PRO A 120 -10.78 7.48 -16.73
CA PRO A 120 -10.11 6.54 -15.84
C PRO A 120 -8.58 6.72 -15.84
N ASP A 121 -7.99 7.35 -16.85
CA ASP A 121 -6.54 7.62 -16.88
C ASP A 121 -6.14 8.71 -15.89
N SER A 122 -7.02 9.69 -15.64
CA SER A 122 -6.80 10.69 -14.59
C SER A 122 -6.66 10.07 -13.20
N LEU A 123 -7.36 8.97 -12.93
CA LEU A 123 -7.22 8.21 -11.67
C LEU A 123 -5.81 7.63 -11.55
N VAL A 124 -5.28 7.03 -12.62
CA VAL A 124 -3.93 6.46 -12.61
C VAL A 124 -2.90 7.56 -12.36
N TRP A 125 -3.03 8.70 -13.05
CA TRP A 125 -2.16 9.86 -12.86
C TRP A 125 -2.22 10.42 -11.43
N ALA A 126 -3.43 10.54 -10.89
CA ALA A 126 -3.70 11.02 -9.53
C ALA A 126 -3.05 10.10 -8.48
N MET A 127 -3.23 8.79 -8.61
CA MET A 127 -2.65 7.81 -7.70
C MET A 127 -1.11 7.80 -7.75
N ALA A 128 -0.54 8.03 -8.95
CA ALA A 128 0.90 8.04 -9.20
C ALA A 128 1.65 9.21 -8.54
N GLN A 129 0.96 10.27 -8.11
CA GLN A 129 1.56 11.42 -7.41
C GLN A 129 2.20 11.02 -6.07
N SER A 130 1.69 9.98 -5.40
CA SER A 130 2.33 9.48 -4.18
C SER A 130 3.54 8.60 -4.52
N PRO A 131 4.67 8.80 -3.84
CA PRO A 131 5.84 7.95 -4.01
C PRO A 131 5.73 6.60 -3.29
N TYR A 132 4.67 6.38 -2.49
CA TYR A 132 4.47 5.19 -1.67
C TYR A 132 3.41 4.25 -2.28
N ALA A 133 3.70 2.95 -2.27
CA ALA A 133 2.85 1.92 -2.88
C ALA A 133 2.97 0.60 -2.10
N THR A 134 2.33 0.55 -0.93
CA THR A 134 2.32 -0.65 -0.07
C THR A 134 1.13 -1.55 -0.43
N SER A 135 -0.08 -1.14 -0.03
CA SER A 135 -1.33 -1.82 -0.37
C SER A 135 -2.30 -0.90 -1.08
N GLY A 136 -3.20 -1.46 -1.87
CA GLY A 136 -4.29 -0.75 -2.53
C GLY A 136 -5.51 -1.65 -2.65
N SER A 137 -6.70 -1.06 -2.78
CA SER A 137 -7.92 -1.83 -3.04
C SER A 137 -8.77 -1.17 -4.11
N ILE A 138 -9.43 -2.00 -4.89
CA ILE A 138 -10.41 -1.61 -5.91
C ILE A 138 -11.79 -2.08 -5.45
N PHE A 139 -12.76 -1.17 -5.40
CA PHE A 139 -14.17 -1.50 -5.17
C PHE A 139 -14.96 -1.25 -6.43
N ALA A 140 -15.39 -2.32 -7.11
CA ALA A 140 -16.19 -2.23 -8.33
C ALA A 140 -17.01 -3.51 -8.56
N ARG A 141 -18.18 -3.33 -9.17
CA ARG A 141 -19.07 -4.44 -9.60
C ARG A 141 -18.89 -4.79 -11.07
N ASP A 142 -18.48 -3.83 -11.89
CA ASP A 142 -18.20 -4.04 -13.31
C ASP A 142 -16.90 -4.83 -13.47
N ARG A 143 -16.98 -5.99 -14.13
CA ARG A 143 -15.83 -6.90 -14.30
C ARG A 143 -14.84 -6.43 -15.35
N GLU A 144 -15.26 -5.69 -16.35
CA GLU A 144 -14.36 -5.15 -17.38
C GLU A 144 -13.58 -3.98 -16.80
N TRP A 145 -14.26 -3.08 -16.11
CA TRP A 145 -13.62 -1.99 -15.38
C TRP A 145 -12.64 -2.52 -14.32
N THR A 146 -13.03 -3.54 -13.56
CA THR A 146 -12.14 -4.18 -12.57
C THR A 146 -10.88 -4.76 -13.24
N ARG A 147 -11.02 -5.45 -14.38
CA ARG A 147 -9.87 -6.01 -15.12
C ARG A 147 -8.94 -4.91 -15.61
N TRP A 148 -9.48 -3.84 -16.18
CA TRP A 148 -8.72 -2.67 -16.59
C TRP A 148 -7.97 -2.06 -15.39
N ALA A 149 -8.66 -1.80 -14.27
CA ALA A 149 -8.07 -1.18 -13.08
C ALA A 149 -6.96 -2.03 -12.47
N VAL A 150 -7.12 -3.36 -12.41
CA VAL A 150 -6.07 -4.27 -11.95
C VAL A 150 -4.81 -4.17 -12.83
N SER A 151 -4.98 -4.05 -14.14
CA SER A 151 -3.85 -3.88 -15.06
C SER A 151 -3.21 -2.50 -14.93
N ALA A 152 -4.02 -1.44 -14.89
CA ALA A 152 -3.56 -0.06 -14.86
C ALA A 152 -2.86 0.31 -13.54
N LEU A 153 -3.32 -0.24 -12.41
CA LEU A 153 -2.81 0.06 -11.06
C LEU A 153 -1.72 -0.92 -10.59
N ARG A 154 -1.26 -1.83 -11.45
CA ARG A 154 -0.29 -2.89 -11.14
C ARG A 154 0.97 -2.37 -10.45
N ASP A 155 1.50 -1.23 -10.90
CA ASP A 155 2.76 -0.66 -10.39
C ASP A 155 2.53 0.40 -9.29
N LEU A 156 1.26 0.63 -8.91
CA LEU A 156 0.84 1.60 -7.90
C LEU A 156 0.50 0.94 -6.55
N SER A 157 0.59 -0.39 -6.46
CA SER A 157 0.45 -1.14 -5.22
C SER A 157 1.26 -2.43 -5.26
N ALA A 158 1.87 -2.83 -4.14
CA ALA A 158 2.54 -4.12 -4.07
C ALA A 158 1.56 -5.27 -3.81
N THR A 159 0.52 -4.98 -3.04
CA THR A 159 -0.60 -5.89 -2.77
C THR A 159 -1.90 -5.19 -3.12
N LEU A 160 -2.62 -5.73 -4.10
CA LEU A 160 -3.87 -5.20 -4.61
C LEU A 160 -5.03 -6.10 -4.20
N TYR A 161 -6.03 -5.51 -3.54
CA TYR A 161 -7.26 -6.19 -3.16
C TYR A 161 -8.40 -5.79 -4.12
N VAL A 162 -9.36 -6.68 -4.31
CA VAL A 162 -10.56 -6.41 -5.11
C VAL A 162 -11.79 -6.71 -4.26
N ASN A 163 -12.62 -5.70 -4.04
CA ASN A 163 -13.82 -5.73 -3.22
C ASN A 163 -13.58 -6.17 -1.77
N ASP A 164 -12.40 -5.86 -1.25
CA ASP A 164 -12.02 -6.09 0.14
C ASP A 164 -11.18 -4.91 0.66
N ARG A 165 -11.04 -4.77 1.96
CA ARG A 165 -10.22 -3.70 2.55
C ARG A 165 -8.74 -3.90 2.23
N CYS A 166 -8.01 -2.80 2.08
CA CYS A 166 -6.57 -2.82 1.76
C CYS A 166 -5.65 -3.13 2.96
N SER A 167 -6.22 -3.63 4.06
CA SER A 167 -5.51 -3.87 5.31
C SER A 167 -5.98 -5.21 5.90
N GLU A 168 -5.14 -6.25 5.72
CA GLU A 168 -5.16 -7.55 6.41
C GLU A 168 -4.34 -8.57 5.64
N GLU A 169 -3.02 -8.40 5.66
CA GLU A 169 -2.12 -9.39 5.14
C GLU A 169 -2.07 -10.60 6.09
N LEU A 170 -2.50 -11.78 5.60
CA LEU A 170 -2.38 -13.03 6.33
C LEU A 170 -1.10 -13.76 5.92
N PRO A 171 -0.22 -14.15 6.86
CA PRO A 171 0.98 -14.92 6.56
C PRO A 171 0.66 -16.18 5.73
N GLY A 172 1.40 -16.39 4.63
CA GLY A 172 1.20 -17.52 3.72
C GLY A 172 0.07 -17.36 2.69
N GLN A 173 -0.79 -16.34 2.81
CA GLN A 173 -1.84 -16.03 1.84
C GLN A 173 -1.49 -14.76 1.04
N GLN A 174 -1.25 -13.66 1.74
CA GLN A 174 -0.81 -12.39 1.16
C GLN A 174 0.55 -12.03 1.75
N SER A 175 1.60 -12.16 0.95
CA SER A 175 2.93 -11.75 1.36
C SER A 175 3.01 -10.22 1.46
N VAL A 176 3.62 -9.74 2.54
CA VAL A 176 3.72 -8.32 2.85
C VAL A 176 4.95 -7.75 2.16
N GLY A 177 4.78 -6.67 1.42
CA GLY A 177 5.89 -5.88 0.90
C GLY A 177 5.40 -4.61 0.24
N GLY A 178 6.34 -3.82 -0.28
CA GLY A 178 6.04 -2.58 -0.97
C GLY A 178 6.79 -2.48 -2.29
N THR A 179 6.29 -1.64 -3.19
CA THR A 179 6.99 -1.17 -4.39
C THR A 179 7.36 0.30 -4.20
N ARG A 180 8.12 0.88 -5.13
CA ARG A 180 8.58 2.29 -5.07
C ARG A 180 9.34 2.56 -3.76
N LYS A 181 9.08 3.69 -3.09
CA LYS A 181 9.71 4.03 -1.80
C LYS A 181 9.28 3.13 -0.64
N SER A 182 8.28 2.27 -0.82
CA SER A 182 7.83 1.29 0.18
C SER A 182 8.62 -0.03 0.13
N SER A 183 9.58 -0.19 -0.79
CA SER A 183 10.32 -1.44 -0.99
C SER A 183 11.68 -1.47 -0.30
N SER A 184 12.05 -2.62 0.24
CA SER A 184 13.40 -2.94 0.73
C SER A 184 14.00 -4.09 -0.07
N GLY A 185 14.04 -3.96 -1.40
CA GLY A 185 14.68 -4.95 -2.28
C GLY A 185 13.78 -6.09 -2.77
N GLY A 186 12.46 -5.85 -2.87
CA GLY A 186 11.52 -6.73 -3.59
C GLY A 186 11.08 -8.02 -2.88
N ALA A 187 11.79 -8.48 -1.84
CA ALA A 187 11.33 -9.62 -1.06
C ALA A 187 10.14 -9.27 -0.18
N LYS A 188 9.19 -10.21 -0.10
CA LYS A 188 7.95 -10.04 0.65
C LYS A 188 7.90 -11.00 1.83
N ALA A 189 7.91 -10.46 3.04
CA ALA A 189 7.78 -11.24 4.27
C ALA A 189 6.49 -12.06 4.24
N GLY A 190 6.54 -13.28 4.76
CA GLY A 190 5.44 -14.25 4.68
C GLY A 190 5.41 -15.10 3.41
N SER A 191 6.44 -15.03 2.56
CA SER A 191 6.66 -15.95 1.43
C SER A 191 8.03 -16.60 1.46
N ILE A 192 8.20 -17.71 0.74
CA ILE A 192 9.47 -18.44 0.63
C ILE A 192 10.61 -17.58 0.07
N SER A 193 10.30 -16.63 -0.82
CA SER A 193 11.31 -15.75 -1.42
C SER A 193 12.00 -14.85 -0.39
N TYR A 194 11.33 -14.54 0.72
CA TYR A 194 11.95 -13.80 1.83
C TYR A 194 13.02 -14.63 2.54
N LEU A 195 12.81 -15.94 2.71
CA LEU A 195 13.79 -16.83 3.35
C LEU A 195 15.07 -16.96 2.53
N LEU A 196 14.95 -16.92 1.19
CA LEU A 196 16.09 -16.99 0.29
C LEU A 196 17.05 -15.80 0.43
N GLN A 197 16.65 -14.69 1.04
CA GLN A 197 17.56 -13.57 1.33
C GLN A 197 18.58 -13.89 2.44
N PHE A 198 18.29 -14.89 3.28
CA PHE A 198 19.12 -15.28 4.43
C PHE A 198 19.88 -16.58 4.19
N ALA A 199 19.81 -17.13 2.98
CA ALA A 199 20.46 -18.36 2.59
C ALA A 199 21.37 -18.14 1.38
N THR A 200 22.51 -18.84 1.35
CA THR A 200 23.41 -18.87 0.18
C THR A 200 23.31 -20.25 -0.46
N GLU A 201 22.88 -20.29 -1.72
CA GLU A 201 22.82 -21.53 -2.47
C GLU A 201 24.24 -22.08 -2.73
N ARG A 202 24.43 -23.37 -2.46
CA ARG A 202 25.65 -24.10 -2.82
C ARG A 202 25.28 -25.32 -3.63
N SER A 203 25.74 -25.37 -4.87
CA SER A 203 25.71 -26.57 -5.69
C SER A 203 26.98 -27.41 -5.47
N LEU A 204 26.82 -28.71 -5.23
CA LEU A 204 27.91 -29.68 -5.15
C LEU A 204 27.60 -30.82 -6.14
N ARG A 205 28.56 -31.11 -7.02
CA ARG A 205 28.50 -32.28 -7.90
C ARG A 205 29.65 -33.20 -7.56
N GLU A 206 29.32 -34.44 -7.26
CA GLU A 206 30.28 -35.54 -7.18
C GLU A 206 30.06 -36.44 -8.39
N SER A 207 31.16 -36.83 -9.06
CA SER A 207 31.12 -37.77 -10.19
C SER A 207 31.91 -39.01 -9.82
N LEU A 208 31.23 -40.13 -9.62
CA LEU A 208 31.87 -41.40 -9.22
C LEU A 208 32.60 -42.10 -10.37
N SER A 209 32.25 -41.76 -11.62
CA SER A 209 32.87 -42.26 -12.84
C SER A 209 33.11 -41.10 -13.82
N ALA A 210 33.95 -40.15 -13.43
CA ALA A 210 34.33 -39.06 -14.32
C ALA A 210 35.03 -39.60 -15.57
N SER A 211 34.83 -38.95 -16.72
CA SER A 211 35.55 -39.31 -17.95
C SER A 211 37.04 -39.22 -17.70
N THR A 212 37.76 -40.31 -17.99
CA THR A 212 39.22 -40.34 -18.00
C THR A 212 39.79 -39.84 -19.32
N ASP A 213 38.95 -39.72 -20.34
CA ASP A 213 39.30 -39.21 -21.65
C ASP A 213 38.83 -37.76 -21.81
N VAL A 214 39.70 -36.93 -22.38
CA VAL A 214 39.42 -35.52 -22.72
C VAL A 214 38.82 -35.38 -24.11
N THR A 215 38.97 -36.41 -24.94
CA THR A 215 38.45 -36.43 -26.30
C THR A 215 36.96 -36.71 -26.30
N TYR A 216 36.31 -36.26 -27.37
CA TYR A 216 34.89 -36.47 -27.61
C TYR A 216 34.74 -37.31 -28.86
N SER A 217 33.76 -38.22 -28.90
CA SER A 217 33.62 -39.23 -29.97
C SER A 217 33.56 -38.65 -31.40
N TYR A 218 33.09 -37.41 -31.57
CA TYR A 218 33.02 -36.75 -32.88
C TYR A 218 34.39 -36.35 -33.44
N MET A 219 35.43 -36.29 -32.61
CA MET A 219 36.77 -35.88 -33.02
C MET A 219 37.44 -36.94 -33.90
N ASP A 220 37.06 -38.21 -33.75
CA ASP A 220 37.53 -39.31 -34.60
C ASP A 220 36.80 -39.33 -35.96
N GLU A 221 35.55 -38.87 -35.99
CA GLU A 221 34.73 -38.83 -37.21
C GLU A 221 35.03 -37.60 -38.08
N MET A 222 35.49 -36.50 -37.48
CA MET A 222 35.76 -35.23 -38.18
C MET A 222 37.17 -34.71 -37.86
N PRO A 223 38.19 -35.20 -38.59
CA PRO A 223 39.55 -34.73 -38.39
C PRO A 223 39.67 -33.23 -38.69
N PRO A 224 40.50 -32.49 -37.95
CA PRO A 224 40.61 -31.04 -38.09
C PRO A 224 41.09 -30.66 -39.49
N SER A 225 40.48 -29.62 -40.05
CA SER A 225 40.80 -29.13 -41.41
C SER A 225 42.20 -28.51 -41.51
N TYR A 226 42.81 -28.14 -40.39
CA TYR A 226 44.21 -27.75 -40.29
C TYR A 226 44.73 -27.96 -38.86
N MET A 227 46.04 -28.20 -38.73
CA MET A 227 46.72 -28.36 -37.45
C MET A 227 47.78 -27.27 -37.31
N VAL A 228 47.81 -26.60 -36.16
CA VAL A 228 48.89 -25.66 -35.82
C VAL A 228 50.09 -26.48 -35.32
N LYS A 229 51.29 -26.19 -35.82
CA LYS A 229 52.54 -26.75 -35.30
C LYS A 229 53.01 -26.00 -34.07
#